data_AF-A0A847L7Y0-F1
#
_entry.id   AF-A0A847L7Y0-F1
#
_cell.length_a   1.000
_cell.length_b   1.000
_cell.length_c   1.000
_cell.angle_alpha   90.00
_cell.angle_beta   90.00
_cell.angle_gamma   90.00
#
_symmetry.space_group_name_H-M   'P 1'
#
loop_
_entity.id
_entity.type
_entity.pdbx_description
1 polymer ?
#
loop_
_entity_poly.entity_id
_entity_poly.type
_entity_poly.pdbx_seq_one_letter_code
_entity_poly.pdbx_strand_id
1 'polypeptide(L)'
;MRPTNRARCSCFLALAVLALLLVTAGAQALSPAEETARHTVAQEIAQARAGRSAFAGALGRGSDFLADFRKVAARYPELGMPRTVLVDGRPAKILVPMNMGPDRVGGFFQVSADGRTLLSWLVWDADLQPVFQVARAEWEKAATANEVPGVAELLPVKSTYTAGWPVEPGDVEDCFLIDHLDGLPSKTQEERKVFTGSNLLKDWLGRRTGSSKCLSYAASLASDWWRLALGLRLGKYTSFVNGTLEYGLNPRLVEAYYAATEESPYTWKKYTGKDRVTGEEIAYSPKHYAYTMSGVPHPAEVKDPLRPGLTHRLPPGGFAMDQPFYVVFNRSQGKVPAIREALQRYGILYGQHTMRLLSDRVSLKAVGVHSVNLVGTGRYHGKDVVLYYETFGKNHRDYLEDSFYGPRLRAFPVEFFYQGIAFPHRLDVTVVRQGADLALRFTDFLKRPLAPETLEVRIDGAPRAVRAAAIVRLPGAARARRLELRYGRRYFSLPEEDGLYDRLFLLGDRAMVELREFEKVVAARAKARQGFIGALLHKPDSFYDHMVRREETLRQALVPAIREAVGEPRLRADLAAAFAASPVLRESALGQAVTSLLQFRQTEGGRPR
;
A
#
# COMPACT_ATOMS: atom_id res chain seq x y z
N MET A 1 37.54 82.26 35.39
CA MET A 1 36.26 81.54 35.20
C MET A 1 36.57 80.19 34.58
N ARG A 2 36.24 79.08 35.27
CA ARG A 2 36.50 77.71 34.80
C ARG A 2 35.36 77.27 33.85
N PRO A 3 35.64 76.72 32.65
CA PRO A 3 34.59 76.18 31.80
C PRO A 3 34.15 74.82 32.36
N THR A 4 32.83 74.68 32.50
CA THR A 4 32.14 73.52 33.07
C THR A 4 32.20 72.32 32.13
N ASN A 5 32.88 71.27 32.59
CA ASN A 5 33.12 70.01 31.88
C ASN A 5 31.89 69.08 31.83
N ARG A 6 30.66 69.63 31.82
CA ARG A 6 29.41 68.84 31.88
C ARG A 6 28.84 68.47 30.51
N ALA A 7 29.24 69.13 29.42
CA ALA A 7 28.68 68.87 28.09
C ALA A 7 29.26 67.62 27.39
N ARG A 8 30.46 67.16 27.75
CA ARG A 8 31.11 66.01 27.09
C ARG A 8 30.66 64.65 27.62
N CYS A 9 30.21 64.56 28.87
CA CYS A 9 29.71 63.31 29.46
C CYS A 9 28.34 62.88 28.89
N SER A 10 27.47 63.84 28.57
CA SER A 10 26.12 63.53 28.08
C SER A 10 26.10 62.99 26.65
N CYS A 11 27.02 63.44 25.78
CA CYS A 11 27.13 62.91 24.41
C CYS A 11 27.68 61.47 24.38
N PHE A 12 28.64 61.13 25.25
CA PHE A 12 29.18 59.76 25.31
C PHE A 12 28.18 58.76 25.87
N LEU A 13 27.36 59.17 26.85
CA LEU A 13 26.30 58.31 27.37
C LEU A 13 25.16 58.11 26.35
N ALA A 14 24.80 59.16 25.60
CA ALA A 14 23.80 59.05 24.54
C ALA A 14 24.28 58.17 23.37
N LEU A 15 25.55 58.29 22.95
CA LEU A 15 26.13 57.42 21.92
C LEU A 15 26.31 55.97 22.40
N ALA A 16 26.66 55.76 23.67
CA ALA A 16 26.75 54.41 24.25
C ALA A 16 25.38 53.75 24.39
N VAL A 17 24.33 54.51 24.79
CA VAL A 17 22.95 54.00 24.86
C VAL A 17 22.37 53.77 23.46
N LEU A 18 22.66 54.63 22.48
CA LEU A 18 22.27 54.41 21.09
C LEU A 18 23.01 53.21 20.48
N ALA A 19 24.30 53.02 20.78
CA ALA A 19 25.07 51.84 20.38
C ALA A 19 24.58 50.56 21.09
N LEU A 20 24.19 50.62 22.37
CA LEU A 20 23.59 49.49 23.08
C LEU A 20 22.21 49.15 22.51
N LEU A 21 21.39 50.15 22.17
CA LEU A 21 20.08 49.97 21.54
C LEU A 21 20.20 49.44 20.10
N LEU A 22 21.23 49.86 19.35
CA LEU A 22 21.54 49.36 18.01
C LEU A 22 22.15 47.94 18.03
N VAL A 23 22.81 47.53 19.11
CA VAL A 23 23.29 46.14 19.30
C VAL A 23 22.18 45.21 19.79
N THR A 24 21.13 45.72 20.44
CA THR A 24 19.93 44.93 20.79
C THR A 24 18.89 44.82 19.67
N ALA A 25 19.09 45.51 18.55
CA ALA A 25 18.21 45.41 17.39
C ALA A 25 18.58 44.18 16.54
N GLY A 26 17.92 43.04 16.79
CA GLY A 26 17.86 41.99 15.75
C GLY A 26 17.46 40.58 16.18
N ALA A 27 17.56 40.21 17.46
CA ALA A 27 17.12 38.88 17.89
C ALA A 27 15.63 38.92 18.24
N GLN A 28 14.76 38.64 17.26
CA GLN A 28 13.35 38.38 17.56
C GLN A 28 13.27 37.17 18.50
N ALA A 29 12.75 37.38 19.72
CA ALA A 29 12.54 36.28 20.65
C ALA A 29 11.52 35.29 20.06
N LEU A 30 11.84 34.01 20.11
CA LEU A 30 10.92 32.97 19.65
C LEU A 30 9.64 32.99 20.47
N SER A 31 8.50 32.81 19.81
CA SER A 31 7.25 32.57 20.53
C SER A 31 7.32 31.23 21.30
N PRO A 32 6.49 31.04 22.35
CA PRO A 32 6.45 29.76 23.07
C PRO A 32 6.17 28.54 22.18
N ALA A 33 5.33 28.70 21.15
CA ALA A 33 5.01 27.64 20.21
C ALA A 33 6.20 27.31 19.29
N GLU A 34 6.96 28.32 18.87
CA GLU A 34 8.18 28.16 18.10
C GLU A 34 9.29 27.44 18.88
N GLU A 35 9.50 27.80 20.15
CA GLU A 35 10.44 27.09 21.02
C GLU A 35 10.01 25.64 21.22
N THR A 36 8.71 25.41 21.44
CA THR A 36 8.15 24.05 21.54
C THR A 36 8.38 23.26 20.26
N ALA A 37 8.15 23.85 19.09
CA ALA A 37 8.38 23.22 17.80
C ALA A 37 9.85 22.81 17.60
N ARG A 38 10.77 23.70 17.97
CA ARG A 38 12.21 23.42 17.91
C ARG A 38 12.58 22.25 18.84
N HIS A 39 12.02 22.20 20.04
CA HIS A 39 12.23 21.10 20.98
C HIS A 39 11.70 19.77 20.43
N THR A 40 10.47 19.76 19.90
CA THR A 40 9.83 18.60 19.29
C THR A 40 10.70 18.01 18.17
N VAL A 41 11.20 18.85 17.27
CA VAL A 41 12.07 18.40 16.16
C VAL A 41 13.43 17.91 16.67
N ALA A 42 14.04 18.60 17.63
CA ALA A 42 15.30 18.17 18.22
C ALA A 42 15.18 16.80 18.88
N GLN A 43 14.09 16.56 19.61
CA GLN A 43 13.79 15.28 20.24
C GLN A 43 13.60 14.18 19.18
N GLU A 44 12.86 14.44 18.11
CA GLU A 44 12.67 13.47 17.02
C GLU A 44 14.00 13.09 16.35
N ILE A 45 14.85 14.06 16.03
CA ILE A 45 16.19 13.82 15.48
C ILE A 45 17.03 12.96 16.43
N ALA A 46 17.03 13.29 17.73
CA ALA A 46 17.75 12.52 18.73
C ALA A 46 17.23 11.08 18.83
N GLN A 47 15.91 10.89 18.85
CA GLN A 47 15.28 9.57 18.87
C GLN A 47 15.60 8.76 17.61
N ALA A 48 15.57 9.36 16.42
CA ALA A 48 15.90 8.68 15.19
C ALA A 48 17.37 8.25 15.12
N ARG A 49 18.30 9.11 15.56
CA ARG A 49 19.72 8.76 15.72
C ARG A 49 19.90 7.58 16.67
N ALA A 50 19.16 7.54 17.77
CA ALA A 50 19.14 6.43 18.71
C ALA A 50 18.36 5.18 18.22
N GLY A 51 17.65 5.26 17.08
CA GLY A 51 16.82 4.15 16.57
C GLY A 51 15.54 3.91 17.34
N ARG A 52 15.08 4.91 18.10
CA ARG A 52 13.87 4.86 18.93
C ARG A 52 12.75 5.75 18.40
N SER A 53 12.95 6.46 17.30
CA SER A 53 11.89 7.28 16.70
C SER A 53 10.73 6.39 16.27
N ALA A 54 9.55 6.64 16.84
CA ALA A 54 8.32 5.98 16.43
C ALA A 54 7.95 6.37 14.99
N PHE A 55 8.15 7.64 14.65
CA PHE A 55 7.73 8.22 13.39
C PHE A 55 8.62 7.69 12.22
N ALA A 56 9.95 7.80 12.34
CA ALA A 56 10.92 7.40 11.31
C ALA A 56 11.13 5.88 11.33
N GLY A 57 11.09 5.28 12.52
CA GLY A 57 11.20 3.85 12.69
C GLY A 57 10.11 3.09 11.96
N ALA A 58 8.88 3.61 11.90
CA ALA A 58 7.78 2.94 11.22
C ALA A 58 8.03 2.69 9.73
N LEU A 59 8.46 3.71 8.98
CA LEU A 59 8.85 3.56 7.57
C LEU A 59 10.22 2.87 7.42
N GLY A 60 11.16 3.15 8.34
CA GLY A 60 12.50 2.56 8.35
C GLY A 60 12.55 1.05 8.59
N ARG A 61 11.52 0.44 9.21
CA ARG A 61 11.43 -1.02 9.34
C ARG A 61 11.34 -1.71 7.97
N GLY A 62 10.62 -1.11 7.03
CA GLY A 62 10.38 -1.67 5.71
C GLY A 62 11.29 -1.10 4.60
N SER A 63 12.06 -0.04 4.85
CA SER A 63 12.76 0.72 3.80
C SER A 63 14.14 1.23 4.26
N ASP A 64 14.84 1.96 3.40
CA ASP A 64 16.08 2.66 3.74
C ASP A 64 15.85 4.04 4.40
N PHE A 65 14.60 4.47 4.58
CA PHE A 65 14.25 5.81 5.05
C PHE A 65 14.98 6.23 6.32
N LEU A 66 14.96 5.40 7.38
CA LEU A 66 15.61 5.76 8.65
C LEU A 66 17.13 5.87 8.50
N ALA A 67 17.75 5.04 7.66
CA ALA A 67 19.17 5.10 7.40
C ALA A 67 19.54 6.38 6.64
N ASP A 68 18.76 6.75 5.64
CA ASP A 68 18.95 7.98 4.87
C ASP A 68 18.67 9.23 5.73
N PHE A 69 17.60 9.23 6.53
CA PHE A 69 17.29 10.30 7.48
C PHE A 69 18.42 10.52 8.49
N ARG A 70 19.02 9.44 9.02
CA ARG A 70 20.18 9.54 9.93
C ARG A 70 21.38 10.20 9.27
N LYS A 71 21.64 9.92 7.98
CA LYS A 71 22.72 10.57 7.22
C LYS A 71 22.44 12.07 7.06
N VAL A 72 21.21 12.44 6.70
CA VAL A 72 20.81 13.86 6.59
C VAL A 72 20.93 14.56 7.94
N ALA A 73 20.40 13.96 9.00
CA ALA A 73 20.48 14.48 10.35
C ALA A 73 21.93 14.62 10.83
N ALA A 74 22.82 13.68 10.51
CA ALA A 74 24.24 13.77 10.85
C ALA A 74 24.95 14.89 10.07
N ARG A 75 24.59 15.09 8.80
CA ARG A 75 25.13 16.15 7.93
C ARG A 75 24.72 17.54 8.41
N TYR A 76 23.49 17.69 8.91
CA TYR A 76 22.92 18.96 9.37
C TYR A 76 22.44 18.83 10.83
N PRO A 77 23.36 18.83 11.82
CA PRO A 77 23.02 18.48 13.19
C PRO A 77 22.28 19.58 13.96
N GLU A 78 22.34 20.82 13.49
CA GLU A 78 21.77 21.99 14.15
C GLU A 78 20.47 22.43 13.48
N LEU A 79 19.52 22.89 14.30
CA LEU A 79 18.28 23.49 13.83
C LEU A 79 18.44 25.01 13.70
N GLY A 80 17.85 25.56 12.64
CA GLY A 80 17.71 27.01 12.47
C GLY A 80 16.54 27.57 13.26
N MET A 81 16.34 28.89 13.17
CA MET A 81 15.22 29.52 13.86
C MET A 81 13.88 29.07 13.25
N PRO A 82 12.90 28.61 14.05
CA PRO A 82 11.58 28.29 13.55
C PRO A 82 10.82 29.56 13.11
N ARG A 83 9.89 29.41 12.17
CA ARG A 83 8.95 30.48 11.77
C ARG A 83 7.55 29.96 11.59
N THR A 84 6.59 30.71 12.11
CA THR A 84 5.17 30.43 11.96
C THR A 84 4.69 30.68 10.53
N VAL A 85 3.86 29.78 10.01
CA VAL A 85 3.07 29.94 8.79
C VAL A 85 1.67 30.39 9.19
N LEU A 86 1.23 31.50 8.59
CA LEU A 86 -0.10 32.05 8.78
C LEU A 86 -1.01 31.74 7.58
N VAL A 87 -2.27 31.45 7.87
CA VAL A 87 -3.36 31.37 6.88
C VAL A 87 -4.51 32.20 7.42
N ASP A 88 -5.01 33.15 6.62
CA ASP A 88 -6.07 34.09 7.03
C ASP A 88 -5.75 34.80 8.38
N GLY A 89 -4.48 35.15 8.57
CA GLY A 89 -3.97 35.80 9.78
C GLY A 89 -3.84 34.90 11.02
N ARG A 90 -4.07 33.59 10.90
CA ARG A 90 -4.01 32.63 12.01
C ARG A 90 -2.84 31.65 11.84
N PRO A 91 -2.15 31.25 12.93
CA PRO A 91 -1.15 30.18 12.88
C PRO A 91 -1.73 28.88 12.35
N ALA A 92 -1.14 28.38 11.26
CA ALA A 92 -1.50 27.10 10.64
C ALA A 92 -0.52 26.00 11.01
N LYS A 93 0.78 26.30 10.91
CA LYS A 93 1.89 25.39 11.23
C LYS A 93 3.17 26.17 11.50
N ILE A 94 4.20 25.51 11.99
CA ILE A 94 5.53 26.08 12.22
C ILE A 94 6.53 25.31 11.37
N LEU A 95 7.36 26.03 10.61
CA LEU A 95 8.46 25.46 9.86
C LEU A 95 9.74 25.53 10.69
N VAL A 96 10.40 24.39 10.88
CA VAL A 96 11.67 24.29 11.61
C VAL A 96 12.75 23.82 10.63
N PRO A 97 13.66 24.70 10.17
CA PRO A 97 14.72 24.30 9.25
C PRO A 97 15.90 23.66 9.96
N MET A 98 16.71 22.95 9.19
CA MET A 98 18.08 22.58 9.54
C MET A 98 19.06 23.68 9.08
N ASN A 99 20.13 23.87 9.84
CA ASN A 99 21.25 24.72 9.45
C ASN A 99 22.11 23.98 8.42
N MET A 100 22.20 24.54 7.20
CA MET A 100 22.94 23.93 6.10
C MET A 100 24.33 24.55 5.89
N GLY A 101 24.67 25.57 6.68
CA GLY A 101 25.93 26.31 6.61
C GLY A 101 25.76 27.73 7.15
N PRO A 102 26.78 28.60 7.02
CA PRO A 102 26.70 29.98 7.50
C PRO A 102 25.62 30.81 6.79
N ASP A 103 25.39 30.54 5.50
CA ASP A 103 24.57 31.41 4.64
C ASP A 103 23.21 30.80 4.25
N ARG A 104 22.95 29.55 4.65
CA ARG A 104 21.78 28.79 4.19
C ARG A 104 21.11 27.98 5.29
N VAL A 105 19.79 27.93 5.20
CA VAL A 105 18.93 27.02 5.97
C VAL A 105 18.01 26.26 5.01
N GLY A 106 17.59 25.07 5.40
CA GLY A 106 16.72 24.24 4.56
C GLY A 106 16.31 22.96 5.27
N GLY A 107 15.61 22.06 4.57
CA GLY A 107 15.11 20.84 5.21
C GLY A 107 14.10 21.15 6.31
N PHE A 108 12.99 21.76 5.91
CA PHE A 108 11.96 22.24 6.83
C PHE A 108 11.11 21.08 7.35
N PHE A 109 11.20 20.80 8.64
CA PHE A 109 10.19 20.04 9.35
C PHE A 109 8.93 20.90 9.49
N GLN A 110 7.77 20.26 9.41
CA GLN A 110 6.49 20.95 9.59
C GLN A 110 5.85 20.47 10.88
N VAL A 111 5.56 21.39 11.78
CA VAL A 111 5.02 21.13 13.12
C VAL A 111 3.68 21.84 13.29
N SER A 112 2.79 21.30 14.10
CA SER A 112 1.50 21.92 14.44
C SER A 112 1.66 23.35 14.94
N ALA A 113 0.60 24.14 14.83
CA ALA A 113 0.59 25.54 15.27
C ALA A 113 0.95 25.74 16.75
N ASP A 114 0.74 24.73 17.60
CA ASP A 114 1.14 24.72 19.01
C ASP A 114 2.57 24.20 19.26
N GLY A 115 3.27 23.76 18.21
CA GLY A 115 4.63 23.25 18.24
C GLY A 115 4.79 21.81 18.76
N ARG A 116 3.71 21.09 19.08
CA ARG A 116 3.78 19.80 19.81
C ARG A 116 3.78 18.57 18.91
N THR A 117 3.23 18.66 17.72
CA THR A 117 3.00 17.51 16.84
C THR A 117 3.79 17.69 15.55
N LEU A 118 4.69 16.75 15.27
CA LEU A 118 5.35 16.71 13.97
C LEU A 118 4.33 16.30 12.90
N LEU A 119 4.04 17.20 11.97
CA LEU A 119 3.05 16.98 10.92
C LEU A 119 3.67 16.34 9.68
N SER A 120 4.92 16.69 9.33
CA SER A 120 5.62 16.16 8.16
C SER A 120 7.13 16.23 8.26
N TRP A 121 7.80 15.43 7.43
CA TRP A 121 9.26 15.30 7.36
C TRP A 121 9.88 16.29 6.38
N LEU A 122 11.19 16.44 6.48
CA LEU A 122 11.97 17.07 5.41
C LEU A 122 11.99 16.19 4.15
N VAL A 123 12.09 16.85 3.02
CA VAL A 123 12.12 16.24 1.69
C VAL A 123 13.53 16.42 1.12
N TRP A 124 14.09 15.37 0.53
CA TRP A 124 15.44 15.37 0.01
C TRP A 124 15.52 14.78 -1.40
N ASP A 125 16.59 15.09 -2.13
CA ASP A 125 16.89 14.52 -3.44
C ASP A 125 17.67 13.19 -3.34
N ALA A 126 18.10 12.66 -4.49
CA ALA A 126 18.86 11.41 -4.56
C ALA A 126 20.21 11.47 -3.82
N ASP A 127 20.78 12.67 -3.66
CA ASP A 127 22.06 12.92 -2.98
C ASP A 127 21.87 13.26 -1.49
N LEU A 128 20.64 13.08 -1.00
CA LEU A 128 20.22 13.38 0.36
C LEU A 128 20.41 14.86 0.71
N GLN A 129 20.24 15.74 -0.28
CA GLN A 129 20.20 17.18 -0.08
C GLN A 129 18.76 17.64 0.14
N PRO A 130 18.49 18.43 1.19
CA PRO A 130 17.19 19.03 1.38
C PRO A 130 16.73 19.82 0.16
N VAL A 131 15.49 19.56 -0.26
CA VAL A 131 14.91 20.07 -1.50
C VAL A 131 14.54 21.56 -1.41
N PHE A 132 14.08 21.98 -0.23
CA PHE A 132 13.73 23.37 0.07
C PHE A 132 14.86 24.01 0.86
N GLN A 133 15.45 25.07 0.27
CA GLN A 133 16.57 25.82 0.85
C GLN A 133 16.38 27.30 0.56
N VAL A 134 16.75 28.15 1.52
CA VAL A 134 16.68 29.60 1.40
C VAL A 134 17.92 30.25 1.99
N ALA A 135 18.15 31.52 1.67
CA ALA A 135 19.22 32.29 2.30
C ALA A 135 18.91 32.45 3.80
N ARG A 136 19.90 32.20 4.66
CA ARG A 136 19.74 32.34 6.12
C ARG A 136 19.31 33.76 6.49
N ALA A 137 19.96 34.77 5.92
CA ALA A 137 19.65 36.16 6.20
C ALA A 137 18.21 36.55 5.85
N GLU A 138 17.66 35.98 4.77
CA GLU A 138 16.26 36.18 4.38
C GLU A 138 15.31 35.53 5.40
N TRP A 139 15.60 34.27 5.77
CA TRP A 139 14.81 33.52 6.73
C TRP A 139 14.78 34.13 8.12
N GLU A 140 15.95 34.54 8.63
CA GLU A 140 16.08 35.09 9.98
C GLU A 140 15.49 36.50 10.08
N LYS A 141 15.51 37.28 8.99
CA LYS A 141 14.89 38.61 8.93
C LYS A 141 13.37 38.56 8.84
N ALA A 142 12.81 37.53 8.21
CA ALA A 142 11.37 37.36 8.06
C ALA A 142 10.68 37.18 9.43
N ALA A 143 9.56 37.87 9.64
CA ALA A 143 8.75 37.68 10.85
C ALA A 143 7.92 36.39 10.79
N THR A 144 7.52 35.99 9.58
CA THR A 144 6.75 34.77 9.32
C THR A 144 7.31 34.03 8.11
N ALA A 145 7.03 32.73 8.02
CA ALA A 145 7.45 31.94 6.87
C ALA A 145 6.79 32.40 5.56
N ASN A 146 5.62 33.05 5.64
CA ASN A 146 4.89 33.58 4.48
C ASN A 146 5.66 34.67 3.73
N GLU A 147 6.58 35.36 4.39
CA GLU A 147 7.39 36.44 3.81
C GLU A 147 8.58 35.93 2.98
N VAL A 148 8.83 34.62 2.96
CA VAL A 148 9.98 33.99 2.31
C VAL A 148 9.52 33.26 1.04
N PRO A 149 9.73 33.81 -0.18
CA PRO A 149 9.25 33.20 -1.42
C PRO A 149 9.79 31.78 -1.66
N GLY A 150 10.99 31.46 -1.17
CA GLY A 150 11.63 30.16 -1.35
C GLY A 150 10.93 28.99 -0.66
N VAL A 151 9.98 29.25 0.25
CA VAL A 151 9.16 28.21 0.91
C VAL A 151 7.69 28.24 0.48
N ALA A 152 7.34 28.94 -0.61
CA ALA A 152 5.96 29.09 -1.06
C ALA A 152 5.23 27.75 -1.28
N GLU A 153 5.94 26.70 -1.73
CA GLU A 153 5.37 25.36 -1.94
C GLU A 153 5.00 24.64 -0.63
N LEU A 154 5.53 25.10 0.50
CA LEU A 154 5.23 24.61 1.85
C LEU A 154 4.11 25.41 2.53
N LEU A 155 3.55 26.43 1.87
CA LEU A 155 2.44 27.21 2.42
C LEU A 155 1.10 26.55 2.08
N PRO A 156 0.13 26.49 3.02
CA PRO A 156 -1.18 25.93 2.74
C PRO A 156 -1.86 26.62 1.55
N VAL A 157 -2.48 25.85 0.68
CA VAL A 157 -3.18 26.37 -0.49
C VAL A 157 -4.49 27.04 -0.09
N LYS A 158 -5.13 26.53 0.96
CA LYS A 158 -6.41 27.00 1.53
C LYS A 158 -6.44 26.78 3.04
N SER A 159 -7.34 27.47 3.74
CA SER A 159 -7.64 27.24 5.15
C SER A 159 -8.50 25.99 5.40
N THR A 160 -8.95 25.31 4.34
CA THR A 160 -9.80 24.11 4.41
C THR A 160 -9.26 23.00 3.50
N TYR A 161 -9.72 21.77 3.76
CA TYR A 161 -9.33 20.59 3.00
C TYR A 161 -10.13 20.44 1.70
N THR A 162 -9.53 19.83 0.68
CA THR A 162 -10.15 19.77 -0.66
C THR A 162 -11.03 18.55 -0.90
N ALA A 163 -10.85 17.46 -0.15
CA ALA A 163 -11.65 16.25 -0.30
C ALA A 163 -11.70 15.42 0.99
N GLY A 164 -12.88 14.93 1.35
CA GLY A 164 -13.10 14.11 2.54
C GLY A 164 -12.75 14.80 3.86
N TRP A 165 -12.98 14.09 4.96
CA TRP A 165 -12.66 14.58 6.29
C TRP A 165 -11.33 13.98 6.74
N PRO A 166 -10.27 14.77 6.95
CA PRO A 166 -9.06 14.30 7.58
C PRO A 166 -9.38 13.77 8.97
N VAL A 167 -8.86 12.58 9.29
CA VAL A 167 -9.13 11.92 10.56
C VAL A 167 -7.87 11.22 11.06
N GLU A 168 -7.77 11.05 12.36
CA GLU A 168 -6.96 10.03 13.00
C GLU A 168 -7.87 8.90 13.51
N PRO A 169 -7.31 7.72 13.83
CA PRO A 169 -8.12 6.59 14.30
C PRO A 169 -9.03 6.93 15.50
N GLY A 170 -8.57 7.83 16.39
CA GLY A 170 -9.32 8.27 17.57
C GLY A 170 -10.53 9.18 17.27
N ASP A 171 -10.67 9.69 16.05
CA ASP A 171 -11.82 10.52 15.65
C ASP A 171 -13.03 9.69 15.19
N VAL A 172 -12.83 8.38 14.99
CA VAL A 172 -13.78 7.50 14.32
C VAL A 172 -14.28 6.45 15.32
N GLU A 173 -15.59 6.37 15.49
CA GLU A 173 -16.23 5.33 16.29
C GLU A 173 -16.21 4.00 15.53
N ASP A 174 -16.10 2.86 16.24
CA ASP A 174 -16.02 1.53 15.61
C ASP A 174 -14.95 1.47 14.49
N CYS A 175 -13.83 2.16 14.73
CA CYS A 175 -12.75 2.27 13.77
C CYS A 175 -12.08 0.91 13.56
N PHE A 176 -12.11 0.45 12.31
CA PHE A 176 -11.32 -0.67 11.84
C PHE A 176 -10.29 -0.13 10.84
N LEU A 177 -9.03 -0.52 11.02
CA LEU A 177 -7.93 -0.24 10.10
C LEU A 177 -7.13 -1.53 9.87
N ILE A 178 -6.64 -1.70 8.65
CA ILE A 178 -5.69 -2.76 8.33
C ILE A 178 -4.32 -2.46 8.97
N ASP A 179 -3.51 -3.50 9.16
CA ASP A 179 -2.17 -3.37 9.72
C ASP A 179 -1.19 -2.68 8.76
N HIS A 180 0.04 -2.44 9.22
CA HIS A 180 1.17 -1.95 8.43
C HIS A 180 1.04 -0.53 7.84
N LEU A 181 -0.04 0.21 8.14
CA LEU A 181 -0.26 1.57 7.62
C LEU A 181 0.85 2.56 8.00
N ASP A 182 1.40 2.49 9.22
CA ASP A 182 2.47 3.40 9.63
C ASP A 182 3.78 3.22 8.84
N GLY A 183 3.94 2.06 8.20
CA GLY A 183 5.06 1.73 7.32
C GLY A 183 4.88 2.21 5.88
N LEU A 184 3.71 2.72 5.50
CA LEU A 184 3.46 3.18 4.14
C LEU A 184 4.18 4.51 3.85
N PRO A 185 4.83 4.64 2.68
CA PRO A 185 5.46 5.88 2.25
C PRO A 185 4.42 6.87 1.68
N SER A 186 4.72 8.17 1.74
CA SER A 186 4.06 9.16 0.90
C SER A 186 4.64 9.12 -0.52
N LYS A 187 3.80 9.44 -1.50
CA LYS A 187 4.11 9.52 -2.94
C LYS A 187 3.41 10.76 -3.49
N THR A 188 4.14 11.85 -3.69
CA THR A 188 3.51 13.11 -4.09
C THR A 188 3.40 13.20 -5.61
N GLN A 189 2.18 13.52 -6.06
CA GLN A 189 1.85 13.76 -7.45
C GLN A 189 2.10 15.22 -7.84
N GLU A 190 2.33 16.10 -6.87
CA GLU A 190 2.51 17.52 -7.11
C GLU A 190 3.90 17.80 -7.68
N GLU A 191 3.94 18.64 -8.70
CA GLU A 191 5.17 19.03 -9.37
C GLU A 191 5.87 20.15 -8.61
N ARG A 192 7.20 20.19 -8.70
CA ARG A 192 7.95 21.38 -8.31
C ARG A 192 8.07 22.31 -9.50
N LYS A 193 7.97 23.62 -9.24
CA LYS A 193 8.03 24.67 -10.27
C LYS A 193 9.27 24.60 -11.19
N VAL A 194 10.38 24.04 -10.69
CA VAL A 194 11.62 23.86 -11.46
C VAL A 194 11.49 22.85 -12.60
N PHE A 195 10.52 21.93 -12.55
CA PHE A 195 10.26 20.93 -13.58
C PHE A 195 9.16 21.34 -14.58
N THR A 196 8.44 22.44 -14.32
CA THR A 196 7.27 22.89 -15.10
C THR A 196 7.53 24.13 -15.96
N GLY A 197 8.76 24.65 -15.96
CA GLY A 197 9.18 25.84 -16.71
C GLY A 197 9.18 25.71 -18.25
N SER A 198 8.59 24.66 -18.82
CA SER A 198 8.41 24.54 -20.27
C SER A 198 7.32 25.51 -20.75
N ASN A 199 7.51 26.10 -21.94
CA ASN A 199 6.64 27.17 -22.47
C ASN A 199 5.16 26.77 -22.67
N LEU A 200 4.81 25.47 -22.53
CA LEU A 200 3.46 24.96 -22.71
C LEU A 200 2.55 25.07 -21.47
N LEU A 201 3.09 25.39 -20.29
CA LEU A 201 2.35 25.40 -19.01
C LEU A 201 2.19 26.81 -18.38
N LYS A 202 2.71 27.85 -19.03
CA LYS A 202 2.76 29.23 -18.48
C LYS A 202 1.38 29.84 -18.21
N ASP A 203 0.35 29.45 -18.96
CA ASP A 203 -0.96 30.12 -18.90
C ASP A 203 -1.94 29.53 -17.86
N TRP A 204 -1.54 28.47 -17.14
CA TRP A 204 -2.42 27.74 -16.21
C TRP A 204 -1.93 27.76 -14.76
N LEU A 205 -1.21 28.81 -14.37
CA LEU A 205 -0.66 28.99 -13.02
C LEU A 205 -1.76 29.23 -11.97
N GLY A 206 -2.32 28.13 -11.48
CA GLY A 206 -3.28 28.04 -10.39
C GLY A 206 -3.04 26.81 -9.51
N ARG A 207 -1.87 26.73 -8.86
CA ARG A 207 -1.55 26.02 -7.59
C ARG A 207 -1.83 24.52 -7.38
N ARG A 208 -2.32 23.77 -8.37
CA ARG A 208 -2.21 22.29 -8.43
C ARG A 208 -1.83 21.88 -9.84
N THR A 209 -0.54 21.80 -10.11
CA THR A 209 -0.03 21.28 -11.39
C THR A 209 0.34 19.81 -11.28
N GLY A 210 -0.08 19.10 -10.22
CA GLY A 210 0.21 17.69 -10.08
C GLY A 210 -0.27 16.79 -11.22
N SER A 211 0.42 15.67 -11.38
CA SER A 211 0.11 14.66 -12.37
C SER A 211 -1.26 14.02 -12.09
N SER A 212 -2.08 13.88 -13.13
CA SER A 212 -3.40 13.23 -13.07
C SER A 212 -3.32 11.69 -13.02
N LYS A 213 -2.12 11.13 -12.84
CA LYS A 213 -1.84 9.68 -12.87
C LYS A 213 -2.17 8.97 -11.55
N CYS A 214 -3.21 9.41 -10.84
CA CYS A 214 -3.58 8.91 -9.51
C CYS A 214 -3.78 7.38 -9.42
N LEU A 215 -4.19 6.71 -10.50
CA LEU A 215 -4.36 5.26 -10.53
C LEU A 215 -3.03 4.52 -10.30
N SER A 216 -1.94 4.91 -10.98
CA SER A 216 -0.65 4.24 -10.77
C SER A 216 -0.07 4.53 -9.39
N TYR A 217 -0.27 5.72 -8.85
CA TYR A 217 0.12 6.06 -7.48
C TYR A 217 -0.63 5.20 -6.47
N ALA A 218 -1.96 5.09 -6.59
CA ALA A 218 -2.75 4.25 -5.71
C ALA A 218 -2.40 2.76 -5.86
N ALA A 219 -2.22 2.27 -7.09
CA ALA A 219 -1.82 0.88 -7.34
C ALA A 219 -0.40 0.59 -6.79
N SER A 220 0.53 1.55 -6.90
CA SER A 220 1.86 1.41 -6.31
C SER A 220 1.85 1.38 -4.79
N LEU A 221 0.95 2.13 -4.14
CA LEU A 221 0.78 2.10 -2.70
C LEU A 221 0.13 0.79 -2.22
N ALA A 222 -0.83 0.23 -2.99
CA ALA A 222 -1.36 -1.12 -2.74
C ALA A 222 -0.26 -2.18 -2.82
N SER A 223 0.66 -2.06 -3.79
CA SER A 223 1.84 -2.92 -3.89
C SER A 223 2.74 -2.78 -2.67
N ASP A 224 3.04 -1.55 -2.25
CA ASP A 224 3.87 -1.31 -1.08
C ASP A 224 3.26 -1.87 0.21
N TRP A 225 1.94 -1.77 0.38
CA TRP A 225 1.25 -2.40 1.50
C TRP A 225 1.44 -3.93 1.50
N TRP A 226 1.22 -4.58 0.36
CA TRP A 226 1.44 -6.03 0.25
C TRP A 226 2.89 -6.41 0.49
N ARG A 227 3.84 -5.62 0.01
CA ARG A 227 5.27 -5.83 0.29
C ARG A 227 5.53 -5.82 1.79
N LEU A 228 4.98 -4.85 2.53
CA LEU A 228 5.09 -4.82 3.99
C LEU A 228 4.43 -6.02 4.66
N ALA A 229 3.21 -6.40 4.25
CA ALA A 229 2.48 -7.56 4.77
C ALA A 229 3.22 -8.90 4.53
N LEU A 230 3.97 -8.96 3.42
CA LEU A 230 4.81 -10.09 3.01
C LEU A 230 6.24 -10.05 3.61
N GLY A 231 6.56 -9.06 4.44
CA GLY A 231 7.90 -8.86 5.00
C GLY A 231 8.97 -8.53 3.94
N LEU A 232 8.58 -8.02 2.78
CA LEU A 232 9.47 -7.54 1.73
C LEU A 232 9.92 -6.12 2.01
N ARG A 233 11.17 -5.81 1.65
CA ARG A 233 11.69 -4.44 1.71
C ARG A 233 11.12 -3.57 0.58
N LEU A 234 10.72 -2.37 0.93
CA LEU A 234 10.40 -1.27 0.03
C LEU A 234 11.68 -0.73 -0.60
N GLY A 235 11.60 -0.40 -1.90
CA GLY A 235 12.69 0.24 -2.62
C GLY A 235 12.74 1.75 -2.34
N LYS A 236 13.56 2.45 -3.12
CA LYS A 236 13.52 3.90 -3.23
C LYS A 236 13.73 4.32 -4.68
N TYR A 237 13.20 5.47 -5.06
CA TYR A 237 13.26 5.99 -6.42
C TYR A 237 13.26 7.51 -6.40
N THR A 238 13.84 8.12 -7.44
CA THR A 238 13.68 9.55 -7.69
C THR A 238 12.35 9.76 -8.38
N SER A 239 11.46 10.54 -7.75
CA SER A 239 10.15 10.87 -8.31
C SER A 239 10.30 11.57 -9.66
N PHE A 240 9.56 11.09 -10.64
CA PHE A 240 9.57 11.66 -11.99
C PHE A 240 9.02 13.10 -12.00
N VAL A 241 8.03 13.39 -11.17
CA VAL A 241 7.25 14.65 -11.22
C VAL A 241 7.85 15.77 -10.37
N ASN A 242 8.63 15.44 -9.33
CA ASN A 242 9.19 16.45 -8.42
C ASN A 242 10.69 16.27 -8.10
N GLY A 243 11.33 15.22 -8.61
CA GLY A 243 12.76 14.98 -8.45
C GLY A 243 13.21 14.59 -7.04
N THR A 244 12.27 14.38 -6.10
CA THR A 244 12.60 14.03 -4.71
C THR A 244 12.79 12.52 -4.57
N LEU A 245 13.58 12.11 -3.56
CA LEU A 245 13.78 10.72 -3.24
C LEU A 245 12.59 10.20 -2.44
N GLU A 246 11.82 9.30 -3.05
CA GLU A 246 10.66 8.65 -2.46
C GLU A 246 10.94 7.16 -2.21
N TYR A 247 10.09 6.52 -1.40
CA TYR A 247 10.24 5.13 -0.96
C TYR A 247 9.09 4.28 -1.47
N GLY A 248 9.33 2.98 -1.65
CA GLY A 248 8.37 2.03 -2.19
C GLY A 248 8.49 1.79 -3.70
N LEU A 249 7.39 1.36 -4.32
CA LEU A 249 7.30 1.09 -5.74
C LEU A 249 7.14 2.41 -6.52
N ASN A 250 7.94 2.58 -7.57
CA ASN A 250 7.88 3.76 -8.43
C ASN A 250 6.57 3.77 -9.25
N PRO A 251 5.67 4.77 -9.08
CA PRO A 251 4.45 4.89 -9.88
C PRO A 251 4.73 4.99 -11.39
N ARG A 252 5.88 5.56 -11.78
CA ARG A 252 6.27 5.65 -13.20
C ARG A 252 6.54 4.29 -13.83
N LEU A 253 7.12 3.35 -13.07
CA LEU A 253 7.28 1.96 -13.52
C LEU A 253 5.90 1.32 -13.77
N VAL A 254 4.92 1.58 -12.89
CA VAL A 254 3.55 1.07 -13.03
C VAL A 254 2.87 1.63 -14.28
N GLU A 255 3.00 2.94 -14.54
CA GLU A 255 2.51 3.58 -15.78
C GLU A 255 3.19 3.01 -17.04
N ALA A 256 4.52 2.89 -17.02
CA ALA A 256 5.26 2.36 -18.17
C ALA A 256 4.83 0.92 -18.49
N TYR A 257 4.62 0.10 -17.46
CA TYR A 257 4.19 -1.28 -17.67
C TYR A 257 2.72 -1.37 -18.14
N TYR A 258 1.85 -0.53 -17.59
CA TYR A 258 0.48 -0.36 -18.08
C TYR A 258 0.45 0.04 -19.56
N ALA A 259 1.29 0.99 -19.98
CA ALA A 259 1.40 1.40 -21.37
C ALA A 259 1.84 0.21 -22.27
N ALA A 260 2.83 -0.56 -21.82
CA ALA A 260 3.36 -1.72 -22.55
C ALA A 260 2.41 -2.94 -22.59
N THR A 261 1.42 -3.04 -21.69
CA THR A 261 0.49 -4.19 -21.65
C THR A 261 -0.64 -4.00 -22.65
N GLU A 262 -0.58 -4.57 -23.86
CA GLU A 262 -1.54 -4.23 -24.93
C GLU A 262 -3.01 -4.55 -24.60
N GLU A 263 -3.31 -5.74 -24.09
CA GLU A 263 -4.68 -6.22 -23.90
C GLU A 263 -4.94 -6.71 -22.47
N SER A 264 -6.16 -6.46 -21.99
CA SER A 264 -6.71 -7.12 -20.80
C SER A 264 -8.04 -7.77 -21.16
N PRO A 265 -8.24 -9.07 -20.84
CA PRO A 265 -9.52 -9.72 -21.12
C PRO A 265 -10.65 -9.14 -20.26
N TYR A 266 -10.32 -8.52 -19.13
CA TYR A 266 -11.29 -8.07 -18.13
C TYR A 266 -11.82 -6.66 -18.38
N THR A 267 -11.09 -5.87 -19.18
CA THR A 267 -11.42 -4.46 -19.40
C THR A 267 -10.60 -3.85 -20.54
N TRP A 268 -11.23 -2.99 -21.32
CA TRP A 268 -10.56 -2.17 -22.32
C TRP A 268 -9.68 -1.11 -21.66
N LYS A 269 -8.53 -0.79 -22.27
CA LYS A 269 -7.83 0.45 -21.94
C LYS A 269 -8.76 1.62 -22.24
N LYS A 270 -9.00 2.43 -21.22
CA LYS A 270 -9.81 3.63 -21.31
C LYS A 270 -9.00 4.79 -20.79
N TYR A 271 -9.16 5.94 -21.42
CA TYR A 271 -8.47 7.16 -21.06
C TYR A 271 -9.45 8.32 -20.92
N THR A 272 -9.17 9.26 -20.02
CA THR A 272 -10.01 10.45 -19.77
C THR A 272 -9.50 11.73 -20.41
N GLY A 273 -8.32 11.70 -21.01
CA GLY A 273 -7.64 12.89 -21.54
C GLY A 273 -6.13 12.72 -21.44
N LYS A 274 -5.40 13.83 -21.57
CA LYS A 274 -3.95 13.87 -21.42
C LYS A 274 -3.55 14.46 -20.08
N ASP A 275 -2.53 13.85 -19.49
CA ASP A 275 -1.88 14.35 -18.30
C ASP A 275 -1.11 15.62 -18.64
N ARG A 276 -1.27 16.65 -17.81
CA ARG A 276 -0.72 17.98 -18.09
C ARG A 276 0.80 18.03 -17.95
N VAL A 277 1.33 17.13 -17.11
CA VAL A 277 2.75 17.01 -16.79
C VAL A 277 3.48 16.22 -17.87
N THR A 278 2.99 15.00 -18.12
CA THR A 278 3.67 14.06 -19.00
C THR A 278 3.21 14.14 -20.45
N GLY A 279 2.04 14.72 -20.73
CA GLY A 279 1.39 14.68 -22.04
C GLY A 279 0.80 13.31 -22.42
N GLU A 280 1.02 12.27 -21.61
CA GLU A 280 0.48 10.92 -21.83
C GLU A 280 -1.01 10.85 -21.56
N GLU A 281 -1.68 9.84 -22.12
CA GLU A 281 -3.07 9.58 -21.78
C GLU A 281 -3.25 9.18 -20.31
N ILE A 282 -4.32 9.67 -19.68
CA ILE A 282 -4.67 9.38 -18.28
C ILE A 282 -5.55 8.15 -18.24
N ALA A 283 -5.04 7.05 -17.70
CA ALA A 283 -5.79 5.81 -17.58
C ALA A 283 -7.03 5.95 -16.68
N TYR A 284 -8.14 5.34 -17.10
CA TYR A 284 -9.43 5.35 -16.39
C TYR A 284 -9.70 4.06 -15.62
N SER A 285 -9.08 2.93 -15.99
CA SER A 285 -9.52 1.59 -15.57
C SER A 285 -8.65 0.99 -14.45
N PRO A 286 -9.12 0.96 -13.18
CA PRO A 286 -8.39 0.29 -12.10
C PRO A 286 -8.26 -1.21 -12.34
N LYS A 287 -9.27 -1.85 -12.95
CA LYS A 287 -9.22 -3.27 -13.32
C LYS A 287 -8.06 -3.59 -14.25
N HIS A 288 -7.72 -2.67 -15.16
CA HIS A 288 -6.63 -2.89 -16.10
C HIS A 288 -5.28 -2.81 -15.36
N TYR A 289 -5.11 -1.87 -14.44
CA TYR A 289 -3.96 -1.85 -13.53
C TYR A 289 -3.87 -3.12 -12.67
N ALA A 290 -4.98 -3.57 -12.09
CA ALA A 290 -5.02 -4.79 -11.29
C ALA A 290 -4.58 -6.00 -12.13
N TYR A 291 -5.07 -6.11 -13.37
CA TYR A 291 -4.63 -7.13 -14.31
C TYR A 291 -3.16 -7.01 -14.69
N THR A 292 -2.66 -5.81 -14.99
CA THR A 292 -1.24 -5.59 -15.30
C THR A 292 -0.35 -6.00 -14.12
N MET A 293 -0.75 -5.70 -12.89
CA MET A 293 0.11 -5.89 -11.70
C MET A 293 0.05 -7.28 -11.07
N SER A 294 -1.01 -8.06 -11.33
CA SER A 294 -1.10 -9.45 -10.85
C SER A 294 -1.27 -10.46 -11.97
N GLY A 295 -2.00 -10.11 -13.03
CA GLY A 295 -2.52 -10.98 -14.09
C GLY A 295 -1.55 -11.38 -15.21
N VAL A 296 -0.47 -10.63 -15.42
CA VAL A 296 0.44 -10.78 -16.56
C VAL A 296 1.83 -11.24 -16.10
N PRO A 297 2.53 -12.12 -16.84
CA PRO A 297 3.94 -12.41 -16.55
C PRO A 297 4.79 -11.14 -16.51
N HIS A 298 5.40 -10.89 -15.36
CA HIS A 298 6.21 -9.72 -15.12
C HIS A 298 7.54 -9.81 -15.87
N PRO A 299 7.87 -8.84 -16.76
CA PRO A 299 9.19 -8.79 -17.36
C PRO A 299 10.24 -8.42 -16.30
N ALA A 300 11.50 -8.74 -16.55
CA ALA A 300 12.59 -8.29 -15.67
C ALA A 300 12.71 -6.75 -15.68
N GLU A 301 12.44 -6.15 -16.84
CA GLU A 301 12.65 -4.75 -17.15
C GLU A 301 11.53 -4.19 -18.03
N VAL A 302 11.21 -2.91 -17.84
CA VAL A 302 10.16 -2.18 -18.58
C VAL A 302 10.75 -0.89 -19.12
N LYS A 303 10.68 -0.71 -20.44
CA LYS A 303 11.13 0.53 -21.09
C LYS A 303 10.18 1.68 -20.77
N ASP A 304 10.73 2.85 -20.46
CA ASP A 304 9.94 4.06 -20.22
C ASP A 304 9.51 4.68 -21.55
N PRO A 305 8.20 4.84 -21.82
CA PRO A 305 7.73 5.40 -23.09
C PRO A 305 7.97 6.92 -23.23
N LEU A 306 8.25 7.65 -22.14
CA LEU A 306 8.51 9.10 -22.17
C LEU A 306 10.00 9.44 -22.26
N ARG A 307 10.86 8.58 -21.71
CA ARG A 307 12.30 8.81 -21.67
C ARG A 307 13.01 7.73 -22.48
N PRO A 308 13.29 7.97 -23.78
CA PRO A 308 14.05 7.04 -24.60
C PRO A 308 15.36 6.63 -23.91
N GLY A 309 15.61 5.32 -23.82
CA GLY A 309 16.79 4.76 -23.16
C GLY A 309 16.68 4.58 -21.64
N LEU A 310 15.63 5.11 -20.98
CA LEU A 310 15.34 4.78 -19.59
C LEU A 310 14.60 3.44 -19.52
N THR A 311 15.12 2.55 -18.70
CA THR A 311 14.52 1.25 -18.40
C THR A 311 14.35 1.10 -16.89
N HIS A 312 13.16 0.70 -16.47
CA HIS A 312 12.83 0.43 -15.08
C HIS A 312 12.98 -1.06 -14.81
N ARG A 313 13.74 -1.41 -13.76
CA ARG A 313 13.85 -2.79 -13.30
C ARG A 313 12.72 -3.09 -12.31
N LEU A 314 12.05 -4.23 -12.46
CA LEU A 314 11.08 -4.67 -11.46
C LEU A 314 11.81 -5.11 -10.19
N PRO A 315 11.25 -4.81 -9.01
CA PRO A 315 11.82 -5.30 -7.77
C PRO A 315 11.71 -6.83 -7.68
N PRO A 316 12.58 -7.48 -6.88
CA PRO A 316 12.42 -8.91 -6.57
C PRO A 316 11.03 -9.19 -6.01
N GLY A 317 10.35 -10.20 -6.57
CA GLY A 317 8.94 -10.50 -6.25
C GLY A 317 7.91 -9.70 -7.05
N GLY A 318 8.34 -8.91 -8.05
CA GLY A 318 7.45 -8.12 -8.90
C GLY A 318 6.64 -7.11 -8.09
N PHE A 319 5.37 -6.92 -8.44
CA PHE A 319 4.48 -5.99 -7.74
C PHE A 319 3.92 -6.52 -6.41
N ALA A 320 4.34 -7.70 -5.96
CA ALA A 320 3.85 -8.31 -4.72
C ALA A 320 2.30 -8.41 -4.68
N MET A 321 1.67 -8.66 -5.82
CA MET A 321 0.22 -8.84 -5.94
C MET A 321 -0.06 -10.20 -6.57
N ASP A 322 -0.74 -11.07 -5.84
CA ASP A 322 -1.09 -12.41 -6.28
C ASP A 322 -2.34 -12.41 -7.19
N GLN A 323 -2.50 -13.49 -7.96
CA GLN A 323 -3.69 -13.76 -8.75
C GLN A 323 -4.71 -14.58 -7.97
N PRO A 324 -6.01 -14.35 -8.19
CA PRO A 324 -6.60 -13.35 -9.08
C PRO A 324 -6.78 -12.02 -8.36
N PHE A 325 -6.99 -10.93 -9.09
CA PHE A 325 -7.64 -9.76 -8.47
C PHE A 325 -9.14 -10.02 -8.33
N TYR A 326 -9.75 -9.46 -7.28
CA TYR A 326 -11.16 -9.67 -6.95
C TYR A 326 -11.89 -8.34 -6.76
N VAL A 327 -13.03 -8.17 -7.44
CA VAL A 327 -13.83 -6.94 -7.36
C VAL A 327 -14.80 -7.06 -6.21
N VAL A 328 -14.49 -6.43 -5.07
CA VAL A 328 -15.31 -6.46 -3.86
C VAL A 328 -16.64 -5.73 -4.09
N PHE A 329 -16.58 -4.59 -4.76
CA PHE A 329 -17.76 -3.84 -5.18
C PHE A 329 -17.46 -3.03 -6.44
N ASN A 330 -18.52 -2.66 -7.16
CA ASN A 330 -18.42 -1.89 -8.39
C ASN A 330 -19.65 -0.99 -8.56
N ARG A 331 -19.56 0.04 -9.41
CA ARG A 331 -20.65 0.98 -9.71
C ARG A 331 -21.29 1.63 -8.48
N SER A 332 -20.49 1.97 -7.47
CA SER A 332 -20.96 2.59 -6.23
C SER A 332 -21.95 1.74 -5.41
N GLN A 333 -21.84 0.41 -5.53
CA GLN A 333 -22.62 -0.55 -4.75
C GLN A 333 -21.89 -1.07 -3.52
N GLY A 334 -20.85 -0.36 -3.06
CA GLY A 334 -20.12 -0.72 -1.85
C GLY A 334 -21.01 -0.60 -0.61
N LYS A 335 -20.86 -1.55 0.32
CA LYS A 335 -21.50 -1.51 1.65
C LYS A 335 -20.41 -1.62 2.70
N VAL A 336 -20.47 -0.79 3.74
CA VAL A 336 -19.44 -0.75 4.79
C VAL A 336 -19.18 -2.12 5.43
N PRO A 337 -20.19 -2.96 5.77
CA PRO A 337 -19.94 -4.31 6.28
C PRO A 337 -19.16 -5.21 5.32
N ALA A 338 -19.50 -5.19 4.03
CA ALA A 338 -18.81 -5.99 3.01
C ALA A 338 -17.38 -5.48 2.73
N ILE A 339 -17.18 -4.16 2.80
CA ILE A 339 -15.85 -3.54 2.68
C ILE A 339 -15.00 -3.91 3.89
N ARG A 340 -15.54 -3.84 5.11
CA ARG A 340 -14.85 -4.27 6.34
C ARG A 340 -14.44 -5.74 6.25
N GLU A 341 -15.36 -6.61 5.87
CA GLU A 341 -15.08 -8.04 5.68
C GLU A 341 -13.97 -8.26 4.64
N ALA A 342 -14.03 -7.56 3.51
CA ALA A 342 -12.99 -7.65 2.49
C ALA A 342 -11.63 -7.15 2.99
N LEU A 343 -11.59 -6.06 3.76
CA LEU A 343 -10.35 -5.55 4.34
C LEU A 343 -9.76 -6.51 5.38
N GLN A 344 -10.60 -7.18 6.17
CA GLN A 344 -10.17 -8.20 7.13
C GLN A 344 -9.61 -9.45 6.43
N ARG A 345 -10.24 -9.87 5.32
CA ARG A 345 -9.85 -11.07 4.56
C ARG A 345 -8.68 -10.87 3.62
N TYR A 346 -8.60 -9.71 2.96
CA TYR A 346 -7.69 -9.48 1.84
C TYR A 346 -6.79 -8.26 2.03
N GLY A 347 -6.89 -7.56 3.16
CA GLY A 347 -6.07 -6.37 3.39
C GLY A 347 -6.51 -5.19 2.53
N ILE A 348 -5.55 -4.43 2.01
CA ILE A 348 -5.82 -3.18 1.29
C ILE A 348 -6.74 -3.35 0.07
N LEU A 349 -7.68 -2.42 -0.12
CA LEU A 349 -8.48 -2.37 -1.34
C LEU A 349 -8.02 -1.21 -2.24
N TYR A 350 -7.61 -1.54 -3.45
CA TYR A 350 -7.35 -0.57 -4.51
C TYR A 350 -8.68 0.01 -5.01
N GLY A 351 -8.90 1.28 -4.69
CA GLY A 351 -10.19 1.96 -4.84
C GLY A 351 -10.19 3.01 -5.93
N GLN A 352 -11.35 3.19 -6.55
CA GLN A 352 -11.65 4.33 -7.41
C GLN A 352 -12.83 5.07 -6.82
N HIS A 353 -12.72 6.39 -6.65
CA HIS A 353 -13.87 7.23 -6.37
C HIS A 353 -14.10 8.19 -7.54
N THR A 354 -15.36 8.51 -7.78
CA THR A 354 -15.72 9.45 -8.83
C THR A 354 -15.78 10.84 -8.20
N MET A 355 -15.15 11.83 -8.84
CA MET A 355 -15.40 13.24 -8.52
C MET A 355 -16.85 13.59 -8.89
N ARG A 356 -17.80 13.18 -8.05
CA ARG A 356 -19.16 13.69 -8.09
C ARG A 356 -19.09 15.12 -7.60
N LEU A 357 -18.86 16.05 -8.53
CA LEU A 357 -19.36 17.41 -8.34
C LEU A 357 -20.85 17.27 -8.01
N LEU A 358 -21.21 17.86 -6.89
CA LEU A 358 -22.56 17.84 -6.33
C LEU A 358 -23.59 18.11 -7.43
N SER A 359 -24.69 17.35 -7.40
CA SER A 359 -25.97 17.52 -8.12
C SER A 359 -26.19 17.06 -9.58
N ASP A 360 -25.20 16.72 -10.42
CA ASP A 360 -25.54 16.39 -11.82
C ASP A 360 -25.31 14.93 -12.25
N ARG A 361 -26.42 14.25 -12.62
CA ARG A 361 -26.48 12.90 -13.20
C ARG A 361 -25.94 12.81 -14.64
N VAL A 362 -25.44 13.90 -15.23
CA VAL A 362 -25.25 14.01 -16.69
C VAL A 362 -23.78 14.08 -17.16
N SER A 363 -22.77 14.28 -16.30
CA SER A 363 -21.38 14.51 -16.77
C SER A 363 -20.47 13.28 -16.82
N LEU A 364 -20.92 12.14 -17.35
CA LEU A 364 -20.04 10.95 -17.54
C LEU A 364 -18.87 11.17 -18.54
N LYS A 365 -18.85 12.27 -19.31
CA LYS A 365 -17.85 12.54 -20.35
C LYS A 365 -16.72 13.51 -19.97
N ALA A 366 -16.80 14.20 -18.82
CA ALA A 366 -15.88 15.29 -18.48
C ALA A 366 -15.25 15.19 -17.07
N VAL A 367 -15.50 14.10 -16.34
CA VAL A 367 -15.12 13.99 -14.92
C VAL A 367 -13.82 13.21 -14.78
N GLY A 368 -12.82 13.85 -14.20
CA GLY A 368 -11.54 13.23 -13.86
C GLY A 368 -11.72 12.02 -12.93
N VAL A 369 -10.87 11.01 -13.09
CA VAL A 369 -10.81 9.89 -12.17
C VAL A 369 -9.90 10.24 -11.02
N HIS A 370 -10.29 9.80 -9.82
CA HIS A 370 -9.37 9.75 -8.69
C HIS A 370 -9.35 8.33 -8.10
N SER A 371 -8.16 7.87 -7.74
CA SER A 371 -7.94 6.54 -7.18
C SER A 371 -7.19 6.66 -5.86
N VAL A 372 -7.61 5.85 -4.89
CA VAL A 372 -7.12 5.84 -3.51
C VAL A 372 -7.03 4.41 -3.02
N ASN A 373 -6.52 4.21 -1.81
CA ASN A 373 -6.54 2.90 -1.17
C ASN A 373 -7.45 2.92 0.04
N LEU A 374 -8.46 2.04 0.05
CA LEU A 374 -9.33 1.88 1.20
C LEU A 374 -8.58 1.02 2.21
N VAL A 375 -8.48 1.51 3.44
CA VAL A 375 -7.67 0.92 4.50
C VAL A 375 -8.45 0.66 5.77
N GLY A 376 -9.69 1.13 5.84
CA GLY A 376 -10.50 0.99 7.03
C GLY A 376 -11.96 1.37 6.83
N THR A 377 -12.71 1.24 7.92
CA THR A 377 -14.12 1.63 8.01
C THR A 377 -14.42 2.10 9.43
N GLY A 378 -15.51 2.84 9.62
CA GLY A 378 -16.02 3.13 10.95
C GLY A 378 -17.24 4.03 10.86
N ARG A 379 -17.52 4.74 11.96
CA ARG A 379 -18.59 5.74 12.04
C ARG A 379 -17.99 7.10 12.38
N TYR A 380 -18.33 8.09 11.56
CA TYR A 380 -17.87 9.47 11.73
C TYR A 380 -19.08 10.39 11.72
N HIS A 381 -19.24 11.18 12.78
CA HIS A 381 -20.44 11.99 13.02
C HIS A 381 -21.76 11.21 12.82
N GLY A 382 -21.81 9.99 13.39
CA GLY A 382 -22.98 9.10 13.33
C GLY A 382 -23.22 8.38 12.00
N LYS A 383 -22.42 8.63 10.96
CA LYS A 383 -22.55 8.02 9.62
C LYS A 383 -21.49 6.95 9.37
N ASP A 384 -21.87 5.87 8.72
CA ASP A 384 -20.92 4.86 8.25
C ASP A 384 -20.01 5.44 7.18
N VAL A 385 -18.71 5.28 7.37
CA VAL A 385 -17.67 5.81 6.48
C VAL A 385 -16.65 4.75 6.13
N VAL A 386 -16.03 4.93 4.98
CA VAL A 386 -14.81 4.23 4.57
C VAL A 386 -13.63 5.15 4.83
N LEU A 387 -12.57 4.60 5.40
CA LEU A 387 -11.31 5.28 5.61
C LEU A 387 -10.38 4.94 4.46
N TYR A 388 -9.83 5.95 3.80
CA TYR A 388 -8.85 5.76 2.74
C TYR A 388 -7.53 6.43 3.08
N TYR A 389 -6.44 5.81 2.63
CA TYR A 389 -5.10 6.33 2.75
C TYR A 389 -4.75 7.13 1.49
N GLU A 390 -4.37 8.38 1.69
CA GLU A 390 -4.02 9.30 0.63
C GLU A 390 -2.57 9.10 0.17
N THR A 391 -2.39 9.02 -1.15
CA THR A 391 -1.08 8.74 -1.75
C THR A 391 -0.07 9.85 -1.46
N PHE A 392 -0.51 11.11 -1.41
CA PHE A 392 0.34 12.27 -1.13
C PHE A 392 0.42 12.63 0.37
N GLY A 393 0.21 11.68 1.28
CA GLY A 393 0.23 11.97 2.72
C GLY A 393 0.83 10.88 3.60
N LYS A 394 1.78 11.26 4.46
CA LYS A 394 2.04 10.58 5.75
C LYS A 394 1.72 11.52 6.92
N ASN A 395 0.97 12.58 6.64
CA ASN A 395 0.83 13.68 7.56
C ASN A 395 -0.37 13.50 8.49
N HIS A 396 -0.26 14.07 9.69
CA HIS A 396 -1.33 14.11 10.68
C HIS A 396 -2.60 14.78 10.13
N ARG A 397 -3.78 14.49 10.70
CA ARG A 397 -5.04 15.12 10.29
C ARG A 397 -4.98 16.65 10.26
N ASP A 398 -4.22 17.26 11.18
CA ASP A 398 -4.09 18.72 11.31
C ASP A 398 -3.20 19.36 10.21
N TYR A 399 -2.61 18.56 9.32
CA TYR A 399 -1.81 19.08 8.22
C TYR A 399 -2.72 19.75 7.18
N LEU A 400 -2.73 21.09 7.14
CA LEU A 400 -3.38 21.81 6.05
C LEU A 400 -2.65 21.57 4.73
N GLU A 401 -3.40 21.17 3.70
CA GLU A 401 -2.89 20.84 2.37
C GLU A 401 -2.07 22.01 1.79
N ASP A 402 -0.81 21.74 1.49
CA ASP A 402 0.05 22.64 0.72
C ASP A 402 0.22 22.11 -0.71
N SER A 403 1.11 22.72 -1.47
CA SER A 403 1.40 22.30 -2.84
C SER A 403 2.25 21.03 -2.91
N PHE A 404 2.51 20.35 -1.79
CA PHE A 404 3.39 19.18 -1.79
C PHE A 404 2.76 17.94 -1.15
N TYR A 405 2.01 18.09 -0.04
CA TYR A 405 1.39 16.97 0.66
C TYR A 405 0.03 17.32 1.29
N GLY A 406 -0.58 16.31 1.92
CA GLY A 406 -1.82 16.45 2.69
C GLY A 406 -1.96 15.36 3.78
N PRO A 407 -3.09 15.36 4.50
CA PRO A 407 -3.39 14.35 5.52
C PRO A 407 -3.35 12.92 4.96
N ARG A 408 -2.81 11.99 5.74
CA ARG A 408 -2.64 10.58 5.35
C ARG A 408 -3.95 9.80 5.30
N LEU A 409 -4.87 10.08 6.23
CA LEU A 409 -6.09 9.29 6.42
C LEU A 409 -7.30 10.21 6.31
N ARG A 410 -8.29 9.77 5.52
CA ARG A 410 -9.52 10.51 5.31
C ARG A 410 -10.72 9.60 5.44
N ALA A 411 -11.76 10.09 6.11
CA ALA A 411 -13.08 9.50 6.13
C ALA A 411 -13.90 9.99 4.95
N PHE A 412 -14.60 9.07 4.29
CA PHE A 412 -15.48 9.38 3.17
C PHE A 412 -16.70 8.48 3.14
N PRO A 413 -17.89 8.97 2.72
CA PRO A 413 -19.07 8.13 2.61
C PRO A 413 -18.91 7.07 1.51
N VAL A 414 -19.45 5.87 1.74
CA VAL A 414 -19.23 4.72 0.86
C VAL A 414 -19.78 4.94 -0.57
N GLU A 415 -20.84 5.74 -0.71
CA GLU A 415 -21.53 6.01 -1.96
C GLU A 415 -20.69 6.77 -3.02
N PHE A 416 -19.57 7.35 -2.62
CA PHE A 416 -18.66 8.05 -3.53
C PHE A 416 -17.64 7.11 -4.20
N PHE A 417 -17.38 5.94 -3.61
CA PHE A 417 -16.47 4.97 -4.20
C PHE A 417 -17.17 4.25 -5.33
N TYR A 418 -16.61 4.32 -6.52
CA TYR A 418 -17.12 3.60 -7.68
C TYR A 418 -16.76 2.12 -7.62
N GLN A 419 -15.54 1.79 -7.19
CA GLN A 419 -15.01 0.43 -7.23
C GLN A 419 -13.99 0.20 -6.12
N GLY A 420 -13.95 -1.02 -5.60
CA GLY A 420 -12.89 -1.52 -4.72
C GLY A 420 -12.42 -2.89 -5.19
N ILE A 421 -11.12 -3.03 -5.40
CA ILE A 421 -10.46 -4.24 -5.88
C ILE A 421 -9.52 -4.76 -4.79
N ALA A 422 -9.65 -6.03 -4.45
CA ALA A 422 -8.73 -6.77 -3.59
C ALA A 422 -7.73 -7.58 -4.41
N PHE A 423 -6.62 -7.95 -3.78
CA PHE A 423 -5.64 -8.90 -4.31
C PHE A 423 -5.47 -10.08 -3.35
N PRO A 424 -6.42 -11.04 -3.34
CA PRO A 424 -6.34 -12.27 -2.56
C PRO A 424 -4.94 -12.92 -2.63
N HIS A 425 -4.31 -13.14 -1.47
CA HIS A 425 -3.02 -13.83 -1.39
C HIS A 425 -3.19 -15.24 -0.83
N ARG A 426 -2.41 -16.18 -1.38
CA ARG A 426 -2.46 -17.60 -0.99
C ARG A 426 -1.36 -17.95 0.01
N LEU A 427 -1.74 -18.76 1.01
CA LEU A 427 -0.80 -19.54 1.80
C LEU A 427 -0.82 -21.00 1.30
N ASP A 428 0.19 -21.36 0.52
CA ASP A 428 0.32 -22.70 -0.04
C ASP A 428 0.88 -23.65 1.02
N VAL A 429 0.37 -24.89 1.04
CA VAL A 429 0.96 -25.98 1.83
C VAL A 429 1.38 -27.11 0.90
N THR A 430 2.62 -27.58 1.07
CA THR A 430 3.10 -28.81 0.45
C THR A 430 3.42 -29.82 1.55
N VAL A 431 2.95 -31.06 1.37
CA VAL A 431 3.29 -32.17 2.25
C VAL A 431 4.36 -33.02 1.58
N VAL A 432 5.44 -33.31 2.31
CA VAL A 432 6.59 -34.09 1.79
C VAL A 432 6.84 -35.27 2.71
N ARG A 433 6.98 -36.46 2.16
CA ARG A 433 7.37 -37.67 2.90
C ARG A 433 8.89 -37.72 3.08
N GLN A 434 9.35 -37.99 4.29
CA GLN A 434 10.76 -38.13 4.66
C GLN A 434 10.94 -39.40 5.50
N GLY A 435 11.09 -40.55 4.84
CA GLY A 435 11.10 -41.85 5.53
C GLY A 435 9.76 -42.13 6.22
N ALA A 436 9.79 -42.30 7.54
CA ALA A 436 8.59 -42.52 8.37
C ALA A 436 7.84 -41.23 8.74
N ASP A 437 8.40 -40.05 8.40
CA ASP A 437 7.88 -38.75 8.81
C ASP A 437 7.22 -38.01 7.65
N LEU A 438 6.36 -37.05 7.99
CA LEU A 438 5.87 -36.04 7.07
C LEU A 438 6.42 -34.65 7.44
N ALA A 439 6.69 -33.83 6.43
CA ALA A 439 7.01 -32.42 6.59
C ALA A 439 5.97 -31.56 5.87
N LEU A 440 5.32 -30.66 6.61
CA LEU A 440 4.48 -29.60 6.05
C LEU A 440 5.37 -28.41 5.73
N ARG A 441 5.28 -27.89 4.50
CA ARG A 441 5.99 -26.69 4.05
C ARG A 441 4.97 -25.64 3.64
N PHE A 442 4.97 -24.51 4.33
CA PHE A 442 4.10 -23.38 4.05
C PHE A 442 4.86 -22.29 3.30
N THR A 443 4.30 -21.83 2.19
CA THR A 443 4.92 -20.77 1.37
C THR A 443 3.91 -19.74 0.91
N ASP A 444 4.38 -18.52 0.66
CA ASP A 444 3.61 -17.53 -0.09
C ASP A 444 3.57 -17.85 -1.60
N PHE A 445 2.87 -17.01 -2.37
CA PHE A 445 2.77 -17.16 -3.82
C PHE A 445 4.13 -17.00 -4.55
N LEU A 446 5.10 -16.33 -3.92
CA LEU A 446 6.49 -16.22 -4.39
C LEU A 446 7.35 -17.44 -4.01
N LYS A 447 6.74 -18.47 -3.42
CA LYS A 447 7.38 -19.70 -2.93
C LYS A 447 8.39 -19.46 -1.80
N ARG A 448 8.28 -18.34 -1.09
CA ARG A 448 9.10 -18.05 0.08
C ARG A 448 8.48 -18.71 1.32
N PRO A 449 9.29 -19.24 2.25
CA PRO A 449 8.78 -19.80 3.49
C PRO A 449 7.95 -18.77 4.28
N LEU A 450 6.71 -19.12 4.62
CA LEU A 450 5.82 -18.24 5.38
C LEU A 450 5.02 -19.08 6.38
N ALA A 451 5.15 -18.75 7.68
CA ALA A 451 4.42 -19.48 8.71
C ALA A 451 2.93 -19.07 8.73
N PRO A 452 2.00 -20.02 8.92
CA PRO A 452 0.63 -19.68 9.30
C PRO A 452 0.61 -19.04 10.70
N GLU A 453 -0.44 -18.28 10.99
CA GLU A 453 -0.71 -17.77 12.35
C GLU A 453 -1.46 -18.80 13.18
N THR A 454 -2.36 -19.55 12.53
CA THR A 454 -3.09 -20.66 13.14
C THR A 454 -2.80 -21.96 12.38
N LEU A 455 -2.58 -23.05 13.12
CA LEU A 455 -2.37 -24.38 12.55
C LEU A 455 -2.94 -25.44 13.48
N GLU A 456 -3.91 -26.18 12.98
CA GLU A 456 -4.42 -27.40 13.58
C GLU A 456 -4.07 -28.57 12.67
N VAL A 457 -3.55 -29.64 13.27
CA VAL A 457 -3.18 -30.87 12.57
C VAL A 457 -3.92 -32.03 13.22
N ARG A 458 -4.58 -32.87 12.42
CA ARG A 458 -5.12 -34.15 12.86
C ARG A 458 -4.56 -35.27 12.01
N ILE A 459 -4.20 -36.37 12.67
CA ILE A 459 -3.67 -37.58 12.06
C ILE A 459 -4.65 -38.70 12.41
N ASP A 460 -5.27 -39.30 11.41
CA ASP A 460 -6.33 -40.30 11.58
C ASP A 460 -7.45 -39.86 12.55
N GLY A 461 -7.82 -38.57 12.46
CA GLY A 461 -8.83 -37.93 13.31
C GLY A 461 -8.33 -37.49 14.69
N ALA A 462 -7.16 -37.95 15.15
CA ALA A 462 -6.59 -37.56 16.43
C ALA A 462 -5.83 -36.22 16.32
N PRO A 463 -6.10 -35.23 17.19
CA PRO A 463 -5.37 -33.97 17.18
C PRO A 463 -3.89 -34.17 17.53
N ARG A 464 -3.01 -33.46 16.81
CA ARG A 464 -1.57 -33.45 17.04
C ARG A 464 -1.12 -32.06 17.45
N ALA A 465 -0.56 -31.95 18.65
CA ALA A 465 0.04 -30.71 19.11
C ALA A 465 1.26 -30.36 18.24
N VAL A 466 1.18 -29.22 17.56
CA VAL A 466 2.27 -28.68 16.74
C VAL A 466 2.34 -27.16 16.93
N ARG A 467 3.53 -26.60 16.75
CA ARG A 467 3.71 -25.15 16.67
C ARG A 467 3.63 -24.71 15.22
N ALA A 468 2.84 -23.67 14.94
CA ALA A 468 2.82 -23.04 13.63
C ALA A 468 4.23 -22.55 13.25
N ALA A 469 4.70 -23.00 12.09
CA ALA A 469 6.00 -22.65 11.53
C ALA A 469 5.95 -22.81 10.01
N ALA A 470 6.88 -22.18 9.28
CA ALA A 470 6.98 -22.34 7.83
C ALA A 470 7.31 -23.80 7.44
N ILE A 471 7.96 -24.55 8.33
CA ILE A 471 8.18 -25.99 8.19
C ILE A 471 7.77 -26.68 9.50
N VAL A 472 6.85 -27.63 9.41
CA VAL A 472 6.39 -28.44 10.56
C VAL A 472 6.68 -29.90 10.27
N ARG A 473 7.38 -30.57 11.19
CA ARG A 473 7.68 -32.00 11.09
C ARG A 473 6.67 -32.79 11.90
N LEU A 474 6.20 -33.90 11.33
CA LEU A 474 5.23 -34.82 11.92
C LEU A 474 5.86 -36.22 11.99
N PRO A 475 6.55 -36.55 13.10
CA PRO A 475 7.23 -37.83 13.24
C PRO A 475 6.26 -39.01 13.19
N GLY A 476 6.61 -40.05 12.44
CA GLY A 476 5.81 -41.28 12.30
C GLY A 476 4.51 -41.12 11.50
N ALA A 477 4.18 -39.92 11.03
CA ALA A 477 2.91 -39.62 10.37
C ALA A 477 2.80 -40.22 8.96
N ALA A 478 3.89 -40.70 8.36
CA ALA A 478 3.87 -41.27 7.02
C ALA A 478 3.09 -42.61 6.95
N ARG A 479 2.85 -43.26 8.09
CA ARG A 479 2.06 -44.50 8.20
C ARG A 479 0.56 -44.25 8.45
N ALA A 480 0.16 -43.01 8.67
CA ALA A 480 -1.23 -42.65 8.87
C ALA A 480 -2.03 -42.85 7.58
N ARG A 481 -3.36 -42.94 7.69
CA ARG A 481 -4.26 -43.00 6.53
C ARG A 481 -4.72 -41.62 6.11
N ARG A 482 -4.87 -40.70 7.06
CA ARG A 482 -5.42 -39.37 6.84
C ARG A 482 -4.62 -38.31 7.58
N LEU A 483 -4.35 -37.21 6.88
CA LEU A 483 -3.82 -35.99 7.45
C LEU A 483 -4.80 -34.85 7.13
N GLU A 484 -5.37 -34.26 8.18
CA GLU A 484 -6.24 -33.10 8.08
C GLU A 484 -5.48 -31.88 8.61
N LEU A 485 -5.51 -30.80 7.82
CA LEU A 485 -4.91 -29.53 8.20
C LEU A 485 -6.00 -28.46 8.20
N ARG A 486 -6.01 -27.63 9.24
CA ARG A 486 -6.73 -26.36 9.23
C ARG A 486 -5.77 -25.26 9.60
N TYR A 487 -5.55 -24.31 8.70
CA TYR A 487 -4.57 -23.26 8.91
C TYR A 487 -5.02 -21.92 8.35
N GLY A 488 -4.44 -20.84 8.84
CA GLY A 488 -4.80 -19.50 8.42
C GLY A 488 -3.72 -18.48 8.71
N ARG A 489 -3.79 -17.37 8.00
CA ARG A 489 -2.95 -16.20 8.22
C ARG A 489 -3.75 -14.96 7.84
N ARG A 490 -3.73 -13.93 8.67
CA ARG A 490 -4.41 -12.67 8.40
C ARG A 490 -4.08 -12.13 7.01
N TYR A 491 -5.11 -11.72 6.26
CA TYR A 491 -5.05 -11.24 4.86
C TYR A 491 -4.75 -12.31 3.79
N PHE A 492 -4.38 -13.53 4.17
CA PHE A 492 -4.20 -14.64 3.24
C PHE A 492 -5.51 -15.42 3.18
N SER A 493 -6.35 -15.01 2.25
CA SER A 493 -7.62 -15.67 1.96
C SER A 493 -7.88 -15.60 0.48
N LEU A 494 -8.49 -16.65 -0.04
CA LEU A 494 -9.08 -16.67 -1.37
C LEU A 494 -10.59 -16.42 -1.27
N PRO A 495 -11.25 -15.83 -2.27
CA PRO A 495 -12.71 -15.62 -2.24
C PRO A 495 -13.54 -16.90 -2.16
N GLU A 496 -12.99 -18.03 -2.62
CA GLU A 496 -13.58 -19.36 -2.47
C GLU A 496 -13.38 -19.98 -1.08
N GLU A 497 -12.54 -19.40 -0.23
CA GLU A 497 -12.23 -19.91 1.11
C GLU A 497 -12.62 -18.90 2.19
N ASP A 498 -13.09 -19.39 3.34
CA ASP A 498 -13.61 -18.52 4.41
C ASP A 498 -12.50 -17.97 5.33
N GLY A 499 -11.35 -17.56 4.77
CA GLY A 499 -10.17 -17.12 5.53
C GLY A 499 -9.41 -18.21 6.28
N LEU A 500 -9.98 -19.42 6.36
CA LEU A 500 -9.34 -20.61 6.93
C LEU A 500 -9.21 -21.70 5.86
N TYR A 501 -7.99 -22.18 5.69
CA TYR A 501 -7.62 -23.24 4.76
C TYR A 501 -7.79 -24.60 5.42
N ASP A 502 -8.90 -25.27 5.10
CA ASP A 502 -9.05 -26.70 5.39
C ASP A 502 -8.51 -27.54 4.22
N ARG A 503 -7.66 -28.53 4.54
CA ARG A 503 -7.07 -29.49 3.59
C ARG A 503 -7.20 -30.91 4.13
N LEU A 504 -7.41 -31.86 3.22
CA LEU A 504 -7.47 -33.29 3.53
C LEU A 504 -6.54 -34.05 2.60
N PHE A 505 -5.54 -34.69 3.18
CA PHE A 505 -4.61 -35.58 2.49
C PHE A 505 -4.94 -37.03 2.85
N LEU A 506 -5.20 -37.84 1.84
CA LEU A 506 -5.30 -39.28 1.95
C LEU A 506 -3.92 -39.88 1.67
N LEU A 507 -3.45 -40.72 2.59
CA LEU A 507 -2.07 -41.22 2.63
C LEU A 507 -2.06 -42.73 2.33
N GLY A 508 -1.30 -43.10 1.31
CA GLY A 508 -0.94 -44.49 0.99
C GLY A 508 0.52 -44.78 1.35
N ASP A 509 0.97 -45.98 1.01
CA ASP A 509 2.36 -46.40 1.15
C ASP A 509 3.25 -45.70 0.11
N ARG A 510 2.72 -45.48 -1.11
CA ARG A 510 3.45 -44.88 -2.25
C ARG A 510 2.81 -43.58 -2.72
N ALA A 511 1.48 -43.49 -2.67
CA ALA A 511 0.75 -42.32 -3.11
C ALA A 511 0.25 -41.41 -1.96
N MET A 512 -0.05 -40.16 -2.31
CA MET A 512 -0.76 -39.20 -1.47
C MET A 512 -1.67 -38.36 -2.36
N VAL A 513 -2.92 -38.15 -1.91
CA VAL A 513 -3.93 -37.41 -2.68
C VAL A 513 -4.57 -36.33 -1.81
N GLU A 514 -4.60 -35.09 -2.31
CA GLU A 514 -5.33 -33.97 -1.71
C GLU A 514 -6.61 -33.72 -2.53
N LEU A 515 -7.79 -33.74 -1.89
CA LEU A 515 -9.06 -33.57 -2.61
C LEU A 515 -9.79 -32.28 -2.27
N ARG A 516 -9.50 -31.69 -1.10
CA ARG A 516 -10.33 -30.62 -0.54
C ARG A 516 -10.13 -29.31 -1.29
N GLU A 517 -8.92 -29.02 -1.75
CA GLU A 517 -8.68 -27.83 -2.56
C GLU A 517 -9.47 -27.92 -3.88
N PHE A 518 -9.39 -29.04 -4.58
CA PHE A 518 -10.13 -29.25 -5.83
C PHE A 518 -11.64 -29.11 -5.63
N GLU A 519 -12.20 -29.70 -4.56
CA GLU A 519 -13.61 -29.57 -4.22
C GLU A 519 -14.04 -28.10 -4.03
N LYS A 520 -13.29 -27.33 -3.23
CA LYS A 520 -13.56 -25.91 -2.99
C LYS A 520 -13.52 -25.10 -4.27
N VAL A 521 -12.54 -25.39 -5.14
CA VAL A 521 -12.38 -24.71 -6.43
C VAL A 521 -13.58 -24.97 -7.34
N VAL A 522 -14.01 -26.23 -7.47
CA VAL A 522 -15.19 -26.61 -8.28
C VAL A 522 -16.47 -25.99 -7.72
N ALA A 523 -16.67 -26.02 -6.40
CA ALA A 523 -17.84 -25.45 -5.74
C ALA A 523 -17.94 -23.93 -5.96
N ALA A 524 -16.83 -23.21 -5.80
CA ALA A 524 -16.79 -21.78 -6.03
C ALA A 524 -16.97 -21.41 -7.50
N ARG A 525 -16.40 -22.18 -8.44
CA ARG A 525 -16.68 -22.00 -9.87
C ARG A 525 -18.17 -22.16 -10.17
N ALA A 526 -18.82 -23.17 -9.60
CA ALA A 526 -20.25 -23.40 -9.78
C ALA A 526 -21.11 -22.25 -9.22
N LYS A 527 -20.72 -21.69 -8.08
CA LYS A 527 -21.39 -20.52 -7.48
C LYS A 527 -21.15 -19.22 -8.25
N ALA A 528 -19.95 -19.05 -8.79
CA ALA A 528 -19.56 -17.91 -9.61
C ALA A 528 -20.07 -18.01 -11.06
N ARG A 529 -20.74 -19.12 -11.42
CA ARG A 529 -21.24 -19.37 -12.77
C ARG A 529 -22.17 -18.23 -13.17
N GLN A 530 -21.76 -17.51 -14.21
CA GLN A 530 -22.56 -16.45 -14.78
C GLN A 530 -23.89 -17.05 -15.27
N GLY A 531 -25.03 -16.40 -14.98
CA GLY A 531 -26.33 -16.85 -15.45
C GLY A 531 -26.35 -17.00 -16.99
N PHE A 532 -27.38 -17.65 -17.54
CA PHE A 532 -27.46 -18.00 -18.97
C PHE A 532 -27.02 -16.86 -19.92
N ILE A 533 -27.47 -15.62 -19.67
CA ILE A 533 -27.11 -14.42 -20.45
C ILE A 533 -25.62 -14.06 -20.30
N GLY A 534 -25.05 -14.19 -19.09
CA GLY A 534 -23.63 -13.93 -18.87
C GLY A 534 -22.73 -15.00 -19.51
N ALA A 535 -23.15 -16.26 -19.48
CA ALA A 535 -22.46 -17.34 -20.18
C ALA A 535 -22.52 -17.18 -21.71
N LEU A 536 -23.66 -16.73 -22.26
CA LEU A 536 -23.86 -16.46 -23.69
C LEU A 536 -23.03 -15.25 -24.17
N LEU A 537 -22.87 -14.24 -23.32
CA LEU A 537 -22.09 -13.03 -23.61
C LEU A 537 -20.62 -13.09 -23.16
N HIS A 538 -20.20 -14.20 -22.54
CA HIS A 538 -18.86 -14.49 -22.04
C HIS A 538 -18.12 -13.28 -21.48
N LYS A 539 -18.69 -12.59 -20.48
CA LYS A 539 -18.02 -11.42 -19.88
C LYS A 539 -16.83 -11.92 -19.05
N PRO A 540 -15.57 -11.69 -19.44
CA PRO A 540 -14.44 -12.25 -18.72
C PRO A 540 -14.38 -11.67 -17.30
N ASP A 541 -14.06 -12.53 -16.33
CA ASP A 541 -13.91 -12.14 -14.93
C ASP A 541 -12.67 -12.81 -14.33
N SER A 542 -11.79 -12.01 -13.74
CA SER A 542 -10.47 -12.51 -13.31
C SER A 542 -10.56 -13.61 -12.28
N PHE A 543 -11.57 -13.56 -11.42
CA PHE A 543 -11.77 -14.58 -10.40
C PHE A 543 -12.29 -15.86 -11.06
N TYR A 544 -13.36 -15.77 -11.85
CA TYR A 544 -13.92 -16.94 -12.53
C TYR A 544 -12.90 -17.65 -13.45
N ASP A 545 -12.17 -16.90 -14.29
CA ASP A 545 -11.20 -17.47 -15.22
C ASP A 545 -10.04 -18.14 -14.47
N HIS A 546 -9.61 -17.56 -13.35
CA HIS A 546 -8.62 -18.18 -12.46
C HIS A 546 -9.13 -19.49 -11.88
N MET A 547 -10.40 -19.55 -11.47
CA MET A 547 -11.01 -20.80 -11.01
C MET A 547 -11.01 -21.88 -12.09
N VAL A 548 -11.32 -21.54 -13.34
CA VAL A 548 -11.25 -22.48 -14.47
C VAL A 548 -9.83 -23.02 -14.67
N ARG A 549 -8.82 -22.14 -14.71
CA ARG A 549 -7.41 -22.55 -14.87
C ARG A 549 -6.91 -23.38 -13.67
N ARG A 550 -7.30 -22.99 -12.44
CA ARG A 550 -6.89 -23.69 -11.21
C ARG A 550 -7.52 -25.07 -11.13
N GLU A 551 -8.80 -25.21 -11.46
CA GLU A 551 -9.46 -26.51 -11.55
C GLU A 551 -8.74 -27.44 -12.51
N GLU A 552 -8.41 -26.95 -13.71
CA GLU A 552 -7.72 -27.75 -14.72
C GLU A 552 -6.32 -28.17 -14.24
N THR A 553 -5.56 -27.24 -13.64
CA THR A 553 -4.22 -27.53 -13.08
C THR A 553 -4.29 -28.59 -11.99
N LEU A 554 -5.24 -28.45 -11.05
CA LEU A 554 -5.45 -29.42 -9.97
C LEU A 554 -5.88 -30.78 -10.53
N ARG A 555 -6.80 -30.80 -11.50
CA ARG A 555 -7.25 -32.02 -12.16
C ARG A 555 -6.10 -32.76 -12.84
N GLN A 556 -5.25 -32.04 -13.59
CA GLN A 556 -4.08 -32.63 -14.25
C GLN A 556 -3.07 -33.20 -13.26
N ALA A 557 -2.87 -32.54 -12.11
CA ALA A 557 -2.00 -33.04 -11.04
C ALA A 557 -2.60 -34.25 -10.30
N LEU A 558 -3.92 -34.27 -10.08
CA LEU A 558 -4.61 -35.31 -9.30
C LEU A 558 -4.82 -36.60 -10.07
N VAL A 559 -5.05 -36.56 -11.38
CA VAL A 559 -5.31 -37.79 -12.17
C VAL A 559 -4.17 -38.81 -12.06
N PRO A 560 -2.88 -38.46 -12.24
CA PRO A 560 -1.77 -39.40 -12.03
C PRO A 560 -1.68 -39.90 -10.59
N ALA A 561 -1.82 -39.02 -9.60
CA ALA A 561 -1.76 -39.38 -8.18
C ALA A 561 -2.88 -40.37 -7.80
N ILE A 562 -4.09 -40.18 -8.33
CA ILE A 562 -5.22 -41.08 -8.11
C ILE A 562 -5.00 -42.42 -8.82
N ARG A 563 -4.44 -42.44 -10.03
CA ARG A 563 -4.12 -43.71 -10.72
C ARG A 563 -3.15 -44.57 -9.92
N GLU A 564 -2.12 -43.95 -9.34
CA GLU A 564 -1.19 -44.63 -8.44
C GLU A 564 -1.91 -45.12 -7.18
N ALA A 565 -2.70 -44.24 -6.55
CA ALA A 565 -3.45 -44.54 -5.35
C ALA A 565 -4.48 -45.69 -5.49
N VAL A 566 -5.09 -45.84 -6.66
CA VAL A 566 -6.04 -46.94 -6.95
C VAL A 566 -5.34 -48.31 -6.96
N GLY A 567 -4.02 -48.35 -7.17
CA GLY A 567 -3.20 -49.56 -7.03
C GLY A 567 -3.07 -50.03 -5.57
N GLU A 568 -3.38 -49.18 -4.59
CA GLU A 568 -3.29 -49.49 -3.18
C GLU A 568 -4.69 -49.77 -2.59
N PRO A 569 -5.00 -51.00 -2.12
CA PRO A 569 -6.35 -51.35 -1.69
C PRO A 569 -6.95 -50.43 -0.61
N ARG A 570 -6.11 -49.99 0.34
CA ARG A 570 -6.52 -49.11 1.45
C ARG A 570 -6.86 -47.71 0.95
N LEU A 571 -5.93 -47.09 0.21
CA LEU A 571 -6.12 -45.74 -0.31
C LEU A 571 -7.26 -45.68 -1.34
N ARG A 572 -7.44 -46.74 -2.13
CA ARG A 572 -8.60 -46.91 -3.03
C ARG A 572 -9.93 -46.85 -2.29
N ALA A 573 -10.06 -47.52 -1.14
CA ALA A 573 -11.28 -47.49 -0.33
C ALA A 573 -11.53 -46.10 0.27
N ASP A 574 -10.49 -45.44 0.77
CA ASP A 574 -10.58 -44.07 1.29
C ASP A 574 -10.96 -43.05 0.21
N LEU A 575 -10.41 -43.19 -1.01
CA LEU A 575 -10.79 -42.38 -2.17
C LEU A 575 -12.26 -42.58 -2.53
N ALA A 576 -12.72 -43.83 -2.63
CA ALA A 576 -14.12 -44.12 -2.95
C ALA A 576 -15.08 -43.50 -1.91
N ALA A 577 -14.74 -43.59 -0.63
CA ALA A 577 -15.51 -42.97 0.44
C ALA A 577 -15.53 -41.43 0.33
N ALA A 578 -14.39 -40.80 0.01
CA ALA A 578 -14.31 -39.34 -0.14
C ALA A 578 -15.17 -38.83 -1.32
N PHE A 579 -15.14 -39.50 -2.47
CA PHE A 579 -15.98 -39.15 -3.61
C PHE A 579 -17.47 -39.40 -3.35
N ALA A 580 -17.81 -40.48 -2.63
CA ALA A 580 -19.20 -40.76 -2.27
C ALA A 580 -19.79 -39.71 -1.30
N ALA A 581 -18.96 -39.17 -0.41
CA ALA A 581 -19.36 -38.19 0.60
C ALA A 581 -19.53 -36.75 0.04
N SER A 582 -18.97 -36.45 -1.13
CA SER A 582 -19.01 -35.10 -1.72
C SER A 582 -19.74 -35.10 -3.07
N PRO A 583 -20.96 -34.51 -3.14
CA PRO A 583 -21.65 -34.31 -4.41
C PRO A 583 -20.82 -33.51 -5.42
N VAL A 584 -20.09 -32.49 -4.94
CA VAL A 584 -19.22 -31.64 -5.77
C VAL A 584 -18.12 -32.46 -6.44
N LEU A 585 -17.41 -33.31 -5.68
CA LEU A 585 -16.37 -34.18 -6.25
C LEU A 585 -16.98 -35.18 -7.22
N ARG A 586 -18.08 -35.84 -6.84
CA ARG A 586 -18.75 -36.87 -7.64
C ARG A 586 -19.23 -36.35 -9.00
N GLU A 587 -19.79 -35.14 -9.04
CA GLU A 587 -20.37 -34.54 -10.24
C GLU A 587 -19.32 -33.81 -11.10
N SER A 588 -18.11 -33.60 -10.59
CA SER A 588 -17.01 -32.99 -11.33
C SER A 588 -16.46 -33.89 -12.45
N ALA A 589 -15.75 -33.29 -13.41
CA ALA A 589 -15.03 -34.02 -14.44
C ALA A 589 -13.98 -35.00 -13.86
N LEU A 590 -13.38 -34.66 -12.71
CA LEU A 590 -12.48 -35.57 -11.99
C LEU A 590 -13.26 -36.78 -11.47
N GLY A 591 -14.42 -36.57 -10.83
CA GLY A 591 -15.26 -37.64 -10.30
C GLY A 591 -15.72 -38.64 -11.37
N GLN A 592 -16.08 -38.15 -12.55
CA GLN A 592 -16.40 -39.00 -13.71
C GLN A 592 -15.21 -39.87 -14.12
N ALA A 593 -14.01 -39.28 -14.25
CA ALA A 593 -12.80 -40.01 -14.59
C ALA A 593 -12.40 -41.05 -13.53
N VAL A 594 -12.56 -40.71 -12.24
CA VAL A 594 -12.24 -41.59 -11.12
C VAL A 594 -13.23 -42.75 -11.00
N THR A 595 -14.52 -42.50 -11.24
CA THR A 595 -15.55 -43.55 -11.21
C THR A 595 -15.22 -44.67 -12.20
N SER A 596 -14.85 -44.30 -13.44
CA SER A 596 -14.43 -45.26 -14.47
C SER A 596 -13.17 -46.05 -14.04
N LEU A 597 -12.20 -45.40 -13.39
CA LEU A 597 -10.99 -46.05 -12.89
C LEU A 597 -11.28 -47.04 -11.74
N LEU A 598 -12.18 -46.66 -10.83
CA LEU A 598 -12.58 -47.51 -9.70
C LEU A 598 -13.39 -48.74 -10.17
N GLN A 599 -14.29 -48.55 -11.14
CA GLN A 599 -15.10 -49.64 -11.72
C GLN A 599 -14.26 -50.63 -12.54
N PHE A 600 -13.34 -50.16 -13.38
CA PHE A 600 -12.47 -51.01 -14.21
C PHE A 600 -11.61 -51.98 -13.37
N ARG A 601 -11.11 -51.54 -12.22
CA ARG A 601 -10.31 -52.40 -11.33
C ARG A 601 -11.15 -53.42 -10.53
N GLN A 602 -12.43 -53.14 -10.31
CA GLN A 602 -13.35 -54.11 -9.69
C GLN A 602 -13.66 -55.27 -10.66
N THR A 603 -13.72 -55.01 -11.96
CA THR A 603 -13.95 -56.03 -12.98
C THR A 603 -12.70 -56.85 -13.34
N GLU A 604 -11.48 -56.27 -13.29
CA GLU A 604 -10.23 -57.02 -13.46
C GLU A 604 -9.90 -57.95 -12.28
N GLY A 605 -10.22 -57.56 -11.03
CA GLY A 605 -9.97 -58.37 -9.84
C GLY A 605 -10.89 -59.59 -9.69
N GLY A 606 -11.93 -59.69 -10.53
CA GLY A 606 -12.91 -60.79 -10.54
C GLY A 606 -12.64 -61.90 -11.56
N ARG A 607 -11.57 -61.81 -12.37
CA ARG A 607 -11.13 -62.95 -13.20
C ARG A 607 -10.11 -63.78 -12.41
N PRO A 608 -10.43 -65.01 -11.98
CA PRO A 608 -9.42 -65.90 -11.43
C PRO A 608 -8.35 -66.16 -12.49
N ARG A 609 -7.08 -66.14 -12.08
CA ARG A 609 -5.97 -66.60 -12.91
C ARG A 609 -5.99 -68.12 -13.03
#